data_AF-A0A4Q5PQN3-F1
#
_entry.id   AF-A0A4Q5PQN3-F1
#
_cell.length_a   1.000
_cell.length_b   1.000
_cell.length_c   1.000
_cell.angle_alpha   90.00
_cell.angle_beta   90.00
_cell.angle_gamma   90.00
#
_symmetry.space_group_name_H-M   'P 1'
#
loop_
_entity.id
_entity.type
_entity.pdbx_description
1 polymer ?
#
loop_
_entity_poly.entity_id
_entity_poly.type
_entity_poly.pdbx_seq_one_letter_code
_entity_poly.pdbx_strand_id
1 'polypeptide(L)'
;DHAAEHAGLAQGVTLIAARLPYDAARSQLYLPLDMLQQNDGTEQEFFACKTTPAIRATLDQLFKGAREQLAVADDMLVDVAEPARAAFLPTALVKYDLTQMSAASFDPFELYLRTRLRTLWTLWRAS
;
A
#
# COMPACT_ATOMS: atom_id res chain seq x y z
N ASP A 1 -20.55 -1.96 -8.02
CA ASP A 1 -20.09 -0.70 -7.39
C ASP A 1 -19.02 -0.88 -6.31
N HIS A 2 -19.00 -1.96 -5.52
CA HIS A 2 -18.01 -2.13 -4.43
C HIS A 2 -16.58 -2.53 -4.85
N ALA A 3 -16.37 -3.12 -6.04
CA ALA A 3 -15.02 -3.51 -6.49
C ALA A 3 -14.05 -2.32 -6.55
N ALA A 4 -14.53 -1.16 -6.99
CA ALA A 4 -13.74 0.08 -7.06
C ALA A 4 -13.40 0.62 -5.66
N GLU A 5 -14.32 0.49 -4.71
CA GLU A 5 -14.11 0.87 -3.32
C GLU A 5 -12.99 0.03 -2.67
N HIS A 6 -13.10 -1.29 -2.76
CA HIS A 6 -12.10 -2.22 -2.23
C HIS A 6 -10.72 -2.03 -2.89
N ALA A 7 -10.67 -1.87 -4.22
CA ALA A 7 -9.45 -1.56 -4.94
C ALA A 7 -8.83 -0.21 -4.53
N GLY A 8 -9.68 0.81 -4.33
CA GLY A 8 -9.27 2.15 -3.92
C GLY A 8 -8.68 2.17 -2.51
N LEU A 9 -9.26 1.41 -1.56
CA LEU A 9 -8.71 1.27 -0.21
C LEU A 9 -7.31 0.66 -0.23
N ALA A 10 -7.12 -0.43 -0.98
CA ALA A 10 -5.81 -1.06 -1.13
C ALA A 10 -4.79 -0.08 -1.76
N GLN A 11 -5.21 0.65 -2.80
CA GLN A 11 -4.37 1.67 -3.44
C GLN A 11 -3.98 2.79 -2.47
N GLY A 12 -4.92 3.27 -1.66
CA GLY A 12 -4.68 4.34 -0.68
C GLY A 12 -3.63 3.95 0.35
N VAL A 13 -3.72 2.74 0.92
CA VAL A 13 -2.71 2.22 1.86
C VAL A 13 -1.33 2.15 1.21
N THR A 14 -1.23 1.63 -0.02
CA THR A 14 0.04 1.59 -0.75
C THR A 14 0.62 2.98 -0.99
N LEU A 15 -0.22 3.97 -1.32
CA LEU A 15 0.23 5.35 -1.53
C LEU A 15 0.73 6.00 -0.24
N ILE A 16 0.04 5.79 0.89
CA ILE A 16 0.49 6.27 2.21
C ILE A 16 1.87 5.68 2.53
N ALA A 17 2.03 4.36 2.37
CA ALA A 17 3.31 3.70 2.62
C ALA A 17 4.43 4.16 1.67
N ALA A 18 4.14 4.39 0.38
CA ALA A 18 5.13 4.89 -0.57
C ALA A 18 5.58 6.34 -0.26
N ARG A 19 4.70 7.14 0.35
CA ARG A 19 4.93 8.55 0.67
C ARG A 19 5.41 8.79 2.10
N LEU A 20 5.42 7.76 2.93
CA LEU A 20 5.83 7.80 4.33
C LEU A 20 7.09 8.65 4.61
N PRO A 21 8.21 8.53 3.86
CA PRO A 21 9.39 9.37 4.13
C PRO A 21 9.15 10.86 3.86
N TYR A 22 8.36 11.18 2.84
CA TYR A 22 8.01 12.57 2.53
C TYR A 22 7.07 13.18 3.55
N ASP A 23 6.09 12.39 4.01
CA ASP A 23 5.09 12.83 4.96
C ASP A 23 5.73 13.02 6.35
N ALA A 24 6.58 12.08 6.79
CA ALA A 24 7.34 12.21 8.03
C ALA A 24 8.29 13.41 8.03
N ALA A 25 9.02 13.65 6.95
CA ALA A 25 9.89 14.83 6.80
C ALA A 25 9.14 16.18 6.85
N ARG A 26 7.82 16.17 6.59
CA ARG A 26 6.92 17.33 6.68
C ARG A 26 6.14 17.39 7.99
N SER A 27 6.44 16.50 8.94
CA SER A 27 5.68 16.33 10.19
C SER A 27 4.20 16.05 9.94
N GLN A 28 3.89 15.27 8.89
CA GLN A 28 2.54 14.82 8.55
C GLN A 28 2.41 13.33 8.87
N LEU A 29 1.49 13.00 9.78
CA LEU A 29 1.19 11.62 10.15
C LEU A 29 -0.11 11.17 9.46
N TYR A 30 0.03 10.37 8.41
CA TYR A 30 -1.11 9.69 7.75
C TYR A 30 -1.22 8.21 8.14
N LEU A 31 -0.29 7.70 8.94
CA LEU A 31 -0.41 6.40 9.58
C LEU A 31 -1.48 6.50 10.68
N PRO A 32 -2.39 5.53 10.82
CA PRO A 32 -3.36 5.53 11.92
C PRO A 32 -2.64 5.54 13.27
N LEU A 33 -2.78 6.66 14.00
CA LEU A 33 -2.08 6.89 15.26
C LEU A 33 -2.51 5.87 16.33
N ASP A 34 -3.77 5.49 16.34
CA ASP A 34 -4.33 4.48 17.21
C ASP A 34 -3.66 3.11 17.02
N MET A 35 -3.44 2.68 15.77
CA MET A 35 -2.71 1.44 15.48
C MET A 35 -1.23 1.56 15.87
N LEU A 36 -0.61 2.71 15.64
CA LEU A 36 0.78 2.94 16.04
C LEU A 36 0.95 2.83 17.56
N GLN A 37 0.05 3.47 18.32
CA GLN A 37 0.04 3.42 19.78
C GLN A 37 -0.26 2.02 20.32
N GLN A 38 -1.14 1.24 19.66
CA GLN A 38 -1.39 -0.16 20.00
C GLN A 38 -0.15 -1.06 19.81
N ASN A 39 0.78 -0.65 18.95
CA ASN A 39 2.07 -1.31 18.76
C ASN A 39 3.20 -0.65 19.59
N ASP A 40 2.85 0.13 20.62
CA ASP A 40 3.77 0.86 21.52
C ASP A 40 4.66 1.91 20.81
N GLY A 41 4.25 2.38 19.64
CA GLY A 41 4.96 3.41 18.88
C GLY A 41 4.47 4.83 19.18
N THR A 42 5.33 5.81 18.88
CA THR A 42 5.04 7.23 19.08
C THR A 42 5.19 8.06 17.80
N GLU A 43 4.53 9.22 17.77
CA GLU A 43 4.70 10.19 16.68
C GLU A 43 6.13 10.69 16.57
N GLN A 44 6.83 10.85 17.71
CA GLN A 44 8.23 11.29 17.71
C GLN A 44 9.15 10.27 17.01
N GLU A 45 8.92 8.98 17.23
CA GLU A 45 9.67 7.93 16.53
C GLU A 45 9.38 7.92 15.04
N PHE A 46 8.11 8.13 14.67
CA PHE A 46 7.71 8.26 13.27
C PHE A 46 8.40 9.46 12.59
N PHE A 47 8.36 10.63 13.21
CA PHE A 47 9.00 11.84 12.66
C PHE A 47 10.53 11.82 12.75
N ALA A 48 11.11 10.93 13.55
CA ALA A 48 12.55 10.68 13.53
C ALA A 48 13.00 9.93 12.26
N CYS A 49 12.07 9.51 11.39
CA CYS A 49 12.33 8.76 10.16
C CYS A 49 13.16 7.51 10.40
N LYS A 50 12.91 6.82 11.52
CA LYS A 50 13.59 5.58 11.88
C LYS A 50 12.60 4.44 11.85
N THR A 51 12.96 3.37 11.16
CA THR A 51 12.18 2.15 11.16
C THR A 51 12.26 1.49 12.54
N THR A 52 11.16 1.56 13.29
CA THR A 52 11.00 0.87 14.58
C THR A 52 10.12 -0.37 14.42
N PRO A 53 10.22 -1.36 15.32
CA PRO A 53 9.31 -2.51 15.33
C PRO A 53 7.83 -2.12 15.38
N ALA A 54 7.49 -1.04 16.09
CA ALA A 54 6.12 -0.53 16.20
C ALA A 54 5.58 -0.03 14.86
N ILE A 55 6.36 0.80 14.15
CA ILE A 55 6.01 1.30 12.81
C ILE A 55 5.89 0.14 11.83
N ARG A 56 6.82 -0.83 11.91
CA ARG A 56 6.80 -2.03 11.08
C ARG A 56 5.53 -2.85 11.31
N ALA A 57 5.21 -3.16 12.56
CA ALA A 57 4.01 -3.92 12.91
C ALA A 57 2.73 -3.20 12.44
N THR A 58 2.68 -1.87 12.58
CA THR A 58 1.54 -1.07 12.12
C THR A 58 1.39 -1.14 10.59
N LEU A 59 2.49 -1.00 9.84
CA LEU A 59 2.48 -1.13 8.39
C LEU A 59 2.10 -2.54 7.94
N ASP A 60 2.60 -3.58 8.61
CA ASP A 60 2.26 -4.97 8.28
C ASP A 60 0.76 -5.26 8.50
N GLN A 61 0.15 -4.69 9.55
CA GLN A 61 -1.30 -4.75 9.76
C GLN A 61 -2.07 -4.03 8.64
N LEU A 62 -1.63 -2.83 8.24
CA LEU A 62 -2.24 -2.10 7.12
C LEU A 62 -2.09 -2.85 5.79
N PHE A 63 -0.91 -3.40 5.52
CA PHE A 63 -0.66 -4.17 4.30
C PHE A 63 -1.46 -5.46 4.26
N LYS A 64 -1.70 -6.09 5.41
CA LYS A 64 -2.61 -7.23 5.53
C LYS A 64 -4.03 -6.82 5.14
N GLY A 65 -4.56 -5.76 5.74
CA GLY A 65 -5.89 -5.24 5.41
C GLY A 65 -6.00 -4.84 3.93
N ALA A 66 -5.01 -4.14 3.38
CA ALA A 66 -4.98 -3.77 1.97
C ALA A 66 -4.99 -4.99 1.02
N ARG A 67 -4.30 -6.08 1.37
CA ARG A 67 -4.35 -7.33 0.60
C ARG A 67 -5.72 -7.99 0.66
N GLU A 68 -6.36 -7.99 1.83
CA GLU A 68 -7.71 -8.53 2.00
C GLU A 68 -8.71 -7.75 1.13
N GLN A 69 -8.64 -6.41 1.14
CA GLN A 69 -9.46 -5.57 0.27
C GLN A 69 -9.17 -5.84 -1.22
N LEU A 70 -7.90 -5.99 -1.60
CA LEU A 70 -7.53 -6.31 -2.98
C LEU A 70 -8.06 -7.69 -3.40
N ALA A 71 -8.05 -8.68 -2.52
CA ALA A 71 -8.61 -10.00 -2.81
C ALA A 71 -10.13 -9.94 -3.03
N VAL A 72 -10.85 -9.20 -2.19
CA VAL A 72 -12.29 -8.97 -2.39
C VAL A 72 -12.54 -8.26 -3.72
N ALA A 73 -11.74 -7.24 -4.07
CA ALA A 73 -11.84 -6.58 -5.35
C ALA A 73 -11.61 -7.58 -6.52
N ASP A 74 -10.54 -8.37 -6.47
CA ASP A 74 -10.19 -9.39 -7.48
C ASP A 74 -11.35 -10.38 -7.69
N ASP A 75 -11.99 -10.86 -6.62
CA ASP A 75 -13.15 -11.77 -6.69
C ASP A 75 -14.35 -11.11 -7.37
N MET A 76 -14.62 -9.83 -7.06
CA MET A 76 -15.72 -9.07 -7.66
C MET A 76 -15.49 -8.69 -9.13
N LEU A 77 -14.23 -8.68 -9.60
CA LEU A 77 -13.90 -8.35 -10.99
C LEU A 77 -14.43 -9.39 -12.00
N VAL A 78 -14.70 -10.61 -11.55
CA VAL A 78 -15.30 -11.66 -12.39
C VAL A 78 -16.64 -11.20 -12.96
N ASP A 79 -17.44 -10.46 -12.18
CA ASP A 79 -18.77 -9.99 -12.56
C ASP A 79 -18.76 -8.62 -13.27
N VAL A 80 -17.60 -7.96 -13.37
CA VAL A 80 -17.47 -6.68 -14.06
C VAL A 80 -17.51 -6.90 -15.57
N ALA A 81 -18.30 -6.08 -16.26
CA ALA A 81 -18.40 -6.08 -17.71
C ALA A 81 -17.03 -5.92 -18.37
N GLU A 82 -16.77 -6.71 -19.42
CA GLU A 82 -15.46 -6.77 -20.10
C GLU A 82 -14.89 -5.39 -20.48
N PRO A 83 -15.68 -4.43 -21.04
CA PRO A 83 -15.15 -3.11 -21.36
C PRO A 83 -14.69 -2.29 -20.14
N ALA A 84 -15.22 -2.57 -18.95
CA ALA A 84 -14.90 -1.87 -17.72
C ALA A 84 -13.71 -2.49 -16.96
N ARG A 85 -13.30 -3.73 -17.27
CA ARG A 85 -12.19 -4.42 -16.58
C ARG A 85 -10.85 -3.69 -16.74
N ALA A 86 -10.62 -3.06 -17.89
CA ALA A 86 -9.40 -2.28 -18.15
C ALA A 86 -9.19 -1.14 -17.14
N ALA A 87 -10.26 -0.58 -16.55
CA ALA A 87 -10.15 0.45 -15.52
C ALA A 87 -9.47 -0.06 -14.23
N PHE A 88 -9.47 -1.38 -14.00
CA PHE A 88 -8.85 -2.02 -12.85
C PHE A 88 -7.43 -2.49 -13.11
N LEU A 89 -6.89 -2.36 -14.32
CA LEU A 89 -5.51 -2.75 -14.62
C LEU A 89 -4.46 -2.17 -13.64
N PRO A 90 -4.61 -0.92 -13.13
CA PRO A 90 -3.70 -0.39 -12.11
C PRO A 90 -3.69 -1.16 -10.77
N THR A 91 -4.66 -2.02 -10.46
CA THR A 91 -4.62 -2.83 -9.23
C THR A 91 -3.49 -3.87 -9.26
N ALA A 92 -3.07 -4.32 -10.45
CA ALA A 92 -1.91 -5.19 -10.60
C ALA A 92 -0.62 -4.53 -10.09
N LEU A 93 -0.51 -3.21 -10.26
CA LEU A 93 0.57 -2.40 -9.72
C LEU A 93 0.51 -2.32 -8.20
N VAL A 94 -0.70 -2.16 -7.62
CA VAL A 94 -0.90 -2.16 -6.15
C VAL A 94 -0.49 -3.50 -5.55
N LYS A 95 -0.88 -4.62 -6.17
CA LYS A 95 -0.51 -5.99 -5.77
C LYS A 95 1.00 -6.19 -5.73
N TYR A 96 1.69 -5.70 -6.75
CA TYR A 96 3.14 -5.73 -6.82
C TYR A 96 3.77 -4.91 -5.69
N ASP A 97 3.34 -3.67 -5.49
CA ASP A 97 3.90 -2.78 -4.47
C ASP A 97 3.72 -3.33 -3.07
N LEU A 98 2.51 -3.80 -2.73
CA LEU A 98 2.24 -4.43 -1.43
C LEU A 98 3.18 -5.60 -1.17
N THR A 99 3.41 -6.44 -2.19
CA THR A 99 4.34 -7.58 -2.08
C THR A 99 5.76 -7.12 -1.74
N GLN A 100 6.24 -6.08 -2.41
CA GLN A 100 7.58 -5.54 -2.16
C GLN A 100 7.69 -4.84 -0.81
N MET A 101 6.69 -4.04 -0.44
CA MET A 101 6.68 -3.26 0.79
C MET A 101 6.54 -4.13 2.05
N SER A 102 5.93 -5.31 1.97
CA SER A 102 5.88 -6.24 3.12
C SER A 102 7.10 -7.13 3.25
N ALA A 103 8.06 -7.08 2.32
CA ALA A 103 9.28 -7.86 2.45
C ALA A 103 10.07 -7.40 3.68
N ALA A 104 10.64 -8.34 4.45
CA ALA A 104 11.43 -8.05 5.66
C ALA A 104 12.55 -7.02 5.44
N SER A 105 13.13 -7.01 4.22
CA SER A 105 14.20 -6.09 3.81
C SER A 105 13.73 -4.70 3.39
N PHE A 106 12.42 -4.45 3.31
CA PHE A 106 11.89 -3.14 2.95
C PHE A 106 12.04 -2.16 4.10
N ASP A 107 12.69 -1.03 3.84
CA ASP A 107 12.72 0.12 4.75
C ASP A 107 11.62 1.13 4.34
N PRO A 108 10.61 1.36 5.20
CA PRO A 108 9.53 2.30 4.92
C PRO A 108 9.95 3.77 4.88
N PHE A 109 11.14 4.13 5.39
CA PHE A 109 11.65 5.51 5.29
C PHE A 109 12.64 5.70 4.13
N GLU A 110 12.88 4.68 3.32
CA GLU A 110 13.57 4.84 2.03
C GLU A 110 12.60 5.21 0.91
N LEU A 111 13.10 5.95 -0.08
CA LEU A 111 12.29 6.35 -1.23
C LEU A 111 11.87 5.15 -2.07
N TYR A 112 10.58 4.87 -2.10
CA TYR A 112 10.03 3.82 -2.95
C TYR A 112 9.78 4.32 -4.37
N LEU A 113 10.61 3.88 -5.32
CA LEU A 113 10.47 4.21 -6.74
C LEU A 113 10.43 2.94 -7.59
N ARG A 114 9.30 2.71 -8.25
CA ARG A 114 9.21 1.69 -9.30
C ARG A 114 9.88 2.17 -10.57
N THR A 115 10.62 1.27 -11.22
CA THR A 115 11.14 1.54 -12.55
C THR A 115 10.02 1.54 -13.59
N ARG A 116 10.20 2.32 -14.67
CA ARG A 116 9.25 2.36 -15.79
C ARG A 116 9.07 0.99 -16.44
N LEU A 117 10.18 0.26 -16.63
CA LEU A 117 10.14 -1.10 -17.17
C LEU A 117 9.32 -2.05 -16.30
N ARG A 118 9.49 -1.99 -14.96
CA ARG A 118 8.68 -2.79 -14.04
C ARG A 118 7.20 -2.44 -14.15
N THR A 119 6.88 -1.15 -14.24
CA THR A 119 5.50 -0.67 -14.38
C THR A 119 4.86 -1.23 -15.66
N LEU A 120 5.51 -1.06 -16.81
CA LEU A 120 5.02 -1.57 -18.09
C LEU A 120 4.90 -3.09 -18.12
N TRP A 121 5.90 -3.80 -17.58
CA TRP A 121 5.90 -5.26 -17.52
C TRP A 121 4.77 -5.82 -16.65
N THR A 122 4.51 -5.21 -15.49
CA THR A 122 3.42 -5.63 -14.61
C THR A 122 2.07 -5.39 -15.27
N LEU A 123 1.87 -4.25 -15.92
CA LEU A 123 0.62 -3.95 -16.64
C LEU A 123 0.42 -4.90 -17.82
N TRP A 124 1.46 -5.15 -18.62
CA TRP A 124 1.39 -6.08 -19.76
C TRP A 124 1.02 -7.51 -19.33
N ARG A 125 1.54 -7.98 -18.18
CA ARG A 125 1.19 -9.32 -17.65
C ARG A 125 -0.22 -9.44 -17.11
N ALA A 126 -0.88 -8.32 -16.83
CA ALA A 126 -2.22 -8.26 -16.27
C ALA A 126 -3.29 -7.85 -17.30
N SER A 127 -2.87 -7.52 -18.53
CA SER A 127 -3.74 -7.17 -19.66
C SER A 127 -4.19 -8.41 -20.43
#